data_AF-A0A7C3Q8I1-F1
#
_entry.id   AF-A0A7C3Q8I1-F1
#
_cell.length_a   1.000
_cell.length_b   1.000
_cell.length_c   1.000
_cell.angle_alpha   90.00
_cell.angle_beta   90.00
_cell.angle_gamma   90.00
#
_symmetry.space_group_name_H-M   'P 1'
#
loop_
_entity.id
_entity.type
_entity.pdbx_description
1 polymer ?
#
loop_
_entity_poly.entity_id
_entity_poly.type
_entity_poly.pdbx_seq_one_letter_code
_entity_poly.pdbx_strand_id
1 'polypeptide(L)' 'MSSNGCFVTQEATEEILLRVTNVCGECYDDIEAGDTIHYDMQNYRYLCDCCQEKLCARMNENCEVVREEDAGLFC' A
#
# COMPACT_ATOMS: atom_id res chain seq x y z
N MET A 1 4.05 -10.88 12.88
CA MET A 1 3.19 -9.75 12.48
C MET A 1 3.90 -9.07 11.33
N SER A 2 3.57 -9.42 10.09
CA SER A 2 4.23 -8.86 8.91
C SER A 2 3.78 -7.41 8.77
N SER A 3 4.62 -6.48 9.22
CA SER A 3 4.44 -5.06 8.97
C SER A 3 4.45 -4.84 7.45
N ASN A 4 3.29 -4.57 6.87
CA ASN A 4 3.10 -4.19 5.47
C ASN A 4 3.78 -2.84 5.19
N GLY A 5 5.11 -2.81 5.17
CA GLY A 5 5.93 -1.61 4.96
C GLY A 5 5.89 -1.05 3.54
N CYS A 6 4.83 -1.31 2.77
CA CYS A 6 4.69 -0.82 1.40
C CYS A 6 3.86 0.47 1.31
N PHE A 7 3.04 0.75 2.32
CA PHE A 7 2.16 1.92 2.34
C PHE A 7 2.35 2.73 3.62
N VAL A 8 2.35 4.06 3.49
CA VAL A 8 2.28 5.00 4.62
C VAL A 8 0.89 5.63 4.62
N THR A 9 0.12 5.38 5.68
CA THR A 9 -1.23 5.93 5.84
C THR A 9 -1.16 7.30 6.49
N GLN A 10 -1.91 8.25 5.95
CA GLN A 10 -2.03 9.61 6.46
C GLN A 10 -3.34 10.24 6.03
N GLU A 11 -3.70 11.36 6.65
CA GLU A 11 -4.81 12.19 6.22
C GLU A 11 -4.40 13.08 5.04
N ALA A 12 -5.29 13.25 4.07
CA ALA A 12 -5.13 14.17 2.96
C ALA A 12 -5.24 15.61 3.46
N THR A 13 -4.10 16.30 3.57
CA THR A 13 -4.07 17.72 3.92
C THR A 13 -4.17 18.58 2.66
N GLU A 14 -4.64 19.82 2.79
CA GLU A 14 -4.65 20.79 1.68
C GLU A 14 -3.26 20.95 1.04
N GLU A 15 -2.19 20.85 1.84
CA GLU A 15 -0.82 20.93 1.33
C GLU A 15 -0.52 19.79 0.34
N ILE A 16 -0.94 18.56 0.66
CA ILE A 16 -0.75 17.41 -0.23
C ILE A 16 -1.56 17.59 -1.51
N LEU A 17 -2.83 18.00 -1.38
CA LEU A 17 -3.73 18.16 -2.52
C LEU A 17 -3.26 19.24 -3.50
N LEU A 18 -2.75 20.36 -2.97
CA LEU A 18 -2.31 21.50 -3.78
C LEU A 18 -0.90 21.33 -4.34
N ARG A 19 -0.01 20.64 -3.62
CA ARG A 19 1.42 20.55 -4.00
C ARG A 19 1.80 19.23 -4.63
N VAL A 20 1.01 18.18 -4.43
CA VAL A 20 1.38 16.82 -4.84
C VAL A 20 0.36 16.21 -5.78
N THR A 21 -0.87 15.94 -5.30
CA THR A 21 -1.94 15.38 -6.13
C THR A 21 -3.28 15.48 -5.42
N ASN A 22 -4.34 15.72 -6.18
CA ASN A 22 -5.73 15.69 -5.73
C ASN A 22 -6.50 14.48 -6.28
N VAL A 23 -5.81 13.49 -6.85
CA VAL A 23 -6.41 12.28 -7.40
C VAL A 23 -5.61 11.04 -7.02
N CYS A 24 -6.30 9.90 -6.94
CA CYS A 24 -5.70 8.59 -6.70
C CYS A 24 -4.84 8.16 -7.90
N GLY A 25 -3.60 7.73 -7.64
CA GLY A 25 -2.66 7.31 -8.68
C GLY A 25 -2.94 5.93 -9.31
N GLU A 26 -4.03 5.24 -8.95
CA GLU A 26 -4.45 3.97 -9.55
C GLU A 26 -5.79 4.10 -10.29
N CYS A 27 -6.83 4.65 -9.64
CA CYS A 27 -8.16 4.78 -10.24
C CYS A 27 -8.49 6.16 -10.79
N TYR A 28 -7.66 7.18 -10.51
CA TYR A 28 -7.92 8.60 -10.86
C TYR A 28 -9.18 9.21 -10.24
N ASP A 29 -9.78 8.57 -9.23
CA ASP A 29 -10.83 9.19 -8.44
C ASP A 29 -10.25 10.36 -7.63
N ASP A 30 -11.08 11.38 -7.40
CA ASP A 30 -10.72 12.55 -6.61
C ASP A 30 -10.41 12.18 -5.15
N ILE A 31 -9.43 12.88 -4.58
CA ILE A 31 -9.08 12.84 -3.16
C ILE A 31 -9.44 14.20 -2.57
N GLU A 32 -10.23 14.20 -1.51
CA GLU A 32 -10.65 15.40 -0.80
C GLU A 32 -9.84 15.59 0.49
N ALA A 33 -9.84 16.82 1.01
CA ALA A 33 -9.16 17.11 2.26
C ALA A 33 -9.87 16.40 3.42
N GLY A 34 -9.10 15.74 4.28
CA GLY A 34 -9.61 14.91 5.37
C GLY A 34 -9.79 13.43 5.01
N ASP A 35 -9.62 13.05 3.74
CA ASP A 35 -9.66 11.64 3.34
C ASP A 35 -8.46 10.87 3.91
N THR A 36 -8.66 9.59 4.22
CA THR A 36 -7.55 8.67 4.46
C THR A 36 -6.90 8.33 3.12
N ILE A 37 -5.60 8.54 3.03
CA ILE A 37 -4.80 8.22 1.84
C ILE A 37 -3.58 7.39 2.21
N HIS A 38 -3.12 6.64 1.23
CA HIS A 38 -1.98 5.73 1.39
C HIS A 38 -0.90 6.06 0.37
N TYR A 39 0.27 6.44 0.86
CA TYR A 39 1.44 6.61 0.00
C TYR A 39 2.10 5.27 -0.27
N ASP A 40 2.04 4.82 -1.52
CA ASP A 40 2.73 3.65 -2.05
C ASP A 40 4.23 3.95 -2.20
N MET A 41 5.04 3.37 -1.32
CA MET A 41 6.50 3.59 -1.33
C MET A 41 7.22 2.88 -2.48
N GLN A 42 6.56 1.95 -3.17
CA GLN A 42 7.15 1.23 -4.31
C GLN A 42 6.96 2.00 -5.61
N ASN A 43 5.76 2.57 -5.79
CA ASN A 43 5.39 3.27 -7.03
C ASN A 43 5.37 4.79 -6.88
N TYR A 44 5.69 5.32 -5.69
CA TYR A 44 5.77 6.75 -5.37
C TYR A 44 4.49 7.52 -5.72
N ARG A 45 3.34 6.97 -5.31
CA ARG A 45 2.01 7.53 -5.61
C ARG A 45 1.08 7.46 -4.41
N TYR A 46 0.13 8.40 -4.33
CA TYR A 46 -0.96 8.34 -3.35
C TYR A 46 -2.14 7.53 -3.87
N LEU A 47 -2.76 6.77 -2.99
CA LEU A 47 -3.87 5.88 -3.28
C LEU A 47 -5.01 6.12 -2.28
N CYS A 48 -6.25 5.96 -2.72
CA CYS A 48 -7.40 5.84 -1.83
C CYS A 48 -7.43 4.47 -1.14
N ASP A 49 -8.17 4.35 -0.04
CA ASP A 49 -8.36 3.10 0.73
C ASP A 49 -8.72 1.91 -0.18
N CYS A 50 -9.69 2.08 -1.07
CA CYS A 50 -10.15 1.01 -1.96
C CYS A 50 -9.03 0.43 -2.84
N CYS A 51 -8.17 1.30 -3.38
CA CYS A 51 -7.05 0.88 -4.23
C CYS A 51 -5.94 0.23 -3.40
N GLN A 52 -5.65 0.77 -2.21
CA GLN A 52 -4.67 0.21 -1.30
C GLN A 52 -5.07 -1.21 -0.86
N GLU A 53 -6.33 -1.43 -0.46
CA GLU A 53 -6.82 -2.75 -0.06
C GLU A 53 -6.72 -3.78 -1.19
N LYS A 54 -7.13 -3.40 -2.41
CA LYS A 54 -7.01 -4.26 -3.61
C LYS A 54 -5.56 -4.60 -3.92
N LEU A 55 -4.64 -3.66 -3.77
CA LEU A 55 -3.21 -3.90 -3.98
C LEU A 55 -2.64 -4.82 -2.90
N CYS A 56 -2.98 -4.61 -1.63
CA CYS A 56 -2.59 -5.49 -0.54
C CYS A 56 -3.11 -6.92 -0.72
N ALA A 57 -4.35 -7.09 -1.16
CA ALA A 57 -4.93 -8.40 -1.43
C ALA A 57 -4.12 -9.15 -2.51
N ARG A 58 -3.84 -8.49 -3.65
CA ARG A 58 -3.01 -9.05 -4.73
C ARG A 58 -1.60 -9.44 -4.26
N MET A 59 -0.97 -8.61 -3.41
CA MET A 59 0.36 -8.90 -2.87
C MET A 59 0.36 -10.13 -1.96
N ASN A 60 -0.67 -10.29 -1.13
CA ASN A 60 -0.80 -11.45 -0.25
C ASN A 60 -1.07 -12.74 -1.04
N GLU A 61 -1.82 -12.67 -2.14
CA GLU A 61 -2.06 -13.81 -3.04
C GLU A 61 -0.77 -14.31 -3.70
N ASN A 62 0.16 -13.40 -4.04
CA ASN A 62 1.47 -13.73 -4.62
C ASN A 62 2.53 -14.11 -3.58
N CYS A 63 2.19 -14.13 -2.30
CA CYS A 63 3.15 -14.45 -1.25
C CYS A 63 3.31 -15.98 -1.17
N GLU A 64 4.28 -16.54 -1.90
CA GLU A 64 4.67 -17.94 -1.74
C GLU A 64 5.12 -18.18 -0.29
N VAL A 65 4.34 -18.96 0.45
CA VAL A 65 4.76 -19.47 1.75
C VAL A 65 5.82 -20.53 1.48
N VAL A 66 7.10 -20.13 1.50
CA VAL A 66 8.21 -21.06 1.53
C VAL A 66 8.11 -21.83 2.84
N ARG A 67 7.59 -23.06 2.77
CA ARG A 67 7.76 -24.02 3.86
C ARG A 67 9.20 -24.49 3.77
N GLU A 68 10.02 -24.15 4.77
CA GLU A 68 11.28 -24.85 4.99
C GLU A 68 10.90 -26.31 5.27
N GLU A 69 10.97 -27.17 4.25
CA GLU A 69 10.94 -28.60 4.45
C GLU A 69 12.22 -28.97 5.22
N ASP A 70 12.03 -29.28 6.51
CA ASP A 70 12.81 -30.18 7.38
C ASP A 70 14.12 -30.75 6.83
N ALA A 71 15.08 -29.91 6.46
CA ALA A 71 16.48 -30.32 6.31
C ALA A 71 17.19 -30.03 7.65
N GLY A 72 16.82 -30.79 8.67
CA GLY A 72 17.57 -30.88 9.92
C GLY A 72 19.02 -31.22 9.61
N LEU A 73 19.89 -30.21 9.67
CA LEU A 73 21.31 -30.32 9.37
C LEU A 73 22.09 -30.91 10.56
N PHE A 74 21.62 -32.02 11.11
CA PHE A 74 22.33 -32.85 12.09
C PHE A 74 21.90 -34.31 11.89
N CYS A 75 22.54 -34.98 10.94
CA CYS A 75 22.51 -36.44 10.78
C CYS A 75 23.93 -36.98 10.94
#